data_AF-A0A196S3K2-F1
#
_entry.id   AF-A0A196S3K2-F1
#
_cell.length_a   1.000
_cell.length_b   1.000
_cell.length_c   1.000
_cell.angle_alpha   90.00
_cell.angle_beta   90.00
_cell.angle_gamma   90.00
#
_symmetry.space_group_name_H-M   'P 1'
#
loop_
_entity.id
_entity.type
_entity.pdbx_description
1 polymer ?
#
loop_
_entity_poly.entity_id
_entity_poly.type
_entity_poly.pdbx_seq_one_letter_code
_entity_poly.pdbx_strand_id
1 'polypeptide(L)'
;MKEYPAFTLDKGLYDETTYWGRVKYNMIRCDFRKVILGQKAHDEAVAKIESWKRGENKYTDAELWNARNIIESMEHPQTKQIINPIGRMSCFVPANIPIQIGMLLAPPTTFNVILWQWINQSYNAIFNYSNRNTSTESNNMDILKAYCSATVVSVAVALAGNKLVAKMGGGGLLGKCIPWFAVACAGAANVYLMRFKETRTGITVTDKEGNALGVSKKAGTKAVNLTALTRVILPTPVLLLPPFIIDGLKKIHCVPSGKWGNIITQLVVCTACLWGAMPLAIAAFTAIQPLAVSKLEPDLRAQLEKSGYNDANVYFDRGV
;
A
#
# COMPACT_ATOMS: atom_id res chain seq x y z
N MET A 1 19.72 -12.94 -25.71
CA MET A 1 19.91 -12.17 -24.45
C MET A 1 19.33 -12.99 -23.32
N LYS A 2 20.11 -13.31 -22.27
CA LYS A 2 19.58 -14.08 -21.13
C LYS A 2 18.47 -13.27 -20.47
N GLU A 3 17.24 -13.77 -20.55
CA GLU A 3 16.03 -13.10 -20.06
C GLU A 3 15.97 -13.05 -18.52
N TYR A 4 16.76 -13.90 -17.85
CA TYR A 4 16.88 -13.98 -16.40
C TYR A 4 18.35 -14.02 -15.95
N PRO A 5 18.71 -13.35 -14.83
CA PRO A 5 20.03 -13.47 -14.22
C PRO A 5 20.23 -14.87 -13.62
N ALA A 6 21.48 -15.24 -13.35
CA ALA A 6 21.79 -16.48 -12.64
C ALA A 6 21.00 -16.56 -11.33
N PHE A 7 20.39 -17.71 -11.06
CA PHE A 7 19.56 -17.89 -9.88
C PHE A 7 20.40 -17.85 -8.60
N THR A 8 19.88 -17.14 -7.59
CA THR A 8 20.46 -17.07 -6.24
C THR A 8 19.33 -16.96 -5.22
N LEU A 9 19.60 -17.37 -3.97
CA LEU A 9 18.73 -17.13 -2.83
C LEU A 9 19.05 -15.82 -2.11
N ASP A 10 20.26 -15.28 -2.27
CA ASP A 10 20.76 -14.13 -1.49
C ASP A 10 20.13 -12.82 -1.91
N LYS A 11 19.77 -12.70 -3.19
CA LYS A 11 19.18 -11.48 -3.79
C LYS A 11 17.88 -11.83 -4.48
N GLY A 12 16.91 -10.91 -4.46
CA GLY A 12 15.69 -11.03 -5.25
C GLY A 12 15.97 -10.87 -6.75
N LEU A 13 14.97 -11.22 -7.59
CA LEU A 13 15.05 -11.06 -9.05
C LEU A 13 15.25 -9.59 -9.45
N TYR A 14 14.75 -8.66 -8.63
CA TYR A 14 14.92 -7.23 -8.79
C TYR A 14 15.54 -6.62 -7.54
N ASP A 15 16.34 -5.57 -7.73
CA ASP A 15 17.00 -4.85 -6.64
C ASP A 15 16.01 -3.96 -5.86
N GLU A 16 15.54 -4.44 -4.72
CA GLU A 16 14.61 -3.75 -3.84
C GLU A 16 15.20 -2.51 -3.15
N THR A 17 16.52 -2.26 -3.24
CA THR A 17 17.10 -0.98 -2.79
C THR A 17 16.71 0.17 -3.72
N THR A 18 16.46 -0.13 -5.00
CA THR A 18 16.00 0.85 -6.00
C THR A 18 14.48 0.98 -6.04
N TYR A 19 13.98 2.16 -6.38
CA TYR A 19 12.54 2.40 -6.56
C TYR A 19 11.92 1.45 -7.58
N TRP A 20 12.51 1.36 -8.78
CA TRP A 20 11.97 0.54 -9.86
C TRP A 20 12.09 -0.96 -9.60
N GLY A 21 13.10 -1.41 -8.84
CA GLY A 21 13.18 -2.79 -8.41
C GLY A 21 12.05 -3.15 -7.46
N ARG A 22 11.72 -2.29 -6.48
CA ARG A 22 10.53 -2.48 -5.62
C ARG A 22 9.23 -2.51 -6.42
N VAL A 23 9.08 -1.65 -7.42
CA VAL A 23 7.88 -1.64 -8.28
C VAL A 23 7.74 -2.99 -8.99
N LYS A 24 8.79 -3.45 -9.68
CA LYS A 24 8.76 -4.72 -10.43
C LYS A 24 8.53 -5.92 -9.51
N TYR A 25 9.15 -5.93 -8.34
CA TYR A 25 8.92 -6.96 -7.31
C TYR A 25 7.45 -7.02 -6.88
N ASN A 26 6.84 -5.87 -6.56
CA ASN A 26 5.44 -5.82 -6.15
C ASN A 26 4.47 -6.19 -7.29
N MET A 27 4.79 -5.83 -8.54
CA MET A 27 3.97 -6.22 -9.70
C MET A 27 3.90 -7.74 -9.88
N ILE A 28 5.01 -8.46 -9.68
CA ILE A 28 5.03 -9.93 -9.75
C ILE A 28 4.13 -10.54 -8.67
N ARG A 29 4.11 -9.97 -7.47
CA ARG A 29 3.27 -10.46 -6.36
C ARG A 29 1.78 -10.13 -6.57
N CYS A 30 1.48 -9.06 -7.29
CA CYS A 30 0.12 -8.64 -7.64
C CYS A 30 -0.44 -9.33 -8.89
N ASP A 31 0.25 -10.32 -9.46
CA ASP A 31 -0.23 -11.07 -10.64
C ASP A 31 -1.47 -11.90 -10.29
N PHE A 32 -2.64 -11.50 -10.80
CA PHE A 32 -3.93 -12.12 -10.50
C PHE A 32 -3.99 -13.60 -10.91
N ARG A 33 -3.18 -14.04 -11.87
CA ARG A 33 -3.13 -15.44 -12.30
C ARG A 33 -2.66 -16.35 -11.17
N LYS A 34 -2.01 -15.80 -10.15
CA LYS A 34 -1.53 -16.55 -8.99
C LYS A 34 -2.61 -16.80 -7.94
N VAL A 35 -3.79 -16.17 -8.04
CA VAL A 35 -4.91 -16.41 -7.12
C VAL A 35 -5.39 -17.86 -7.19
N ILE A 36 -5.39 -18.45 -8.39
CA ILE A 36 -5.85 -19.82 -8.63
C ILE A 36 -4.81 -20.89 -8.24
N LEU A 37 -3.58 -20.51 -7.90
CA LEU A 37 -2.54 -21.47 -7.52
C LEU A 37 -2.86 -22.10 -6.16
N GLY A 38 -2.96 -23.42 -6.13
CA GLY A 38 -3.20 -24.22 -4.93
C GLY A 38 -1.92 -24.85 -4.38
N GLN A 39 -2.10 -25.69 -3.35
CA GLN A 39 -1.01 -26.39 -2.66
C GLN A 39 -0.05 -27.13 -3.61
N LYS A 40 -0.58 -27.80 -4.64
CA LYS A 40 0.22 -28.54 -5.61
C LYS A 40 1.28 -27.68 -6.31
N ALA A 41 0.90 -26.48 -6.77
CA ALA A 41 1.82 -25.58 -7.46
C ALA A 41 2.91 -25.04 -6.51
N HIS A 42 2.56 -24.86 -5.24
CA HIS A 42 3.51 -24.50 -4.19
C HIS A 42 4.53 -25.63 -3.94
N ASP A 43 4.07 -26.86 -3.75
CA ASP A 43 4.93 -27.99 -3.44
C ASP A 43 5.88 -28.31 -4.60
N GLU A 44 5.40 -28.21 -5.85
CA GLU A 44 6.23 -28.31 -7.05
C GLU A 44 7.31 -27.21 -7.10
N ALA A 45 6.96 -25.97 -6.74
CA ALA A 45 7.91 -24.87 -6.68
C ALA A 45 8.96 -25.07 -5.59
N VAL A 46 8.56 -25.50 -4.40
CA VAL A 46 9.47 -25.83 -3.29
C VAL A 46 10.41 -26.96 -3.71
N ALA A 47 9.91 -28.02 -4.33
CA ALA A 47 10.73 -29.14 -4.80
C ALA A 47 11.82 -28.68 -5.80
N LYS A 48 11.52 -27.73 -6.68
CA LYS A 48 12.50 -27.13 -7.60
C LYS A 48 13.60 -26.36 -6.89
N ILE A 49 13.24 -25.56 -5.87
CA ILE A 49 14.23 -24.81 -5.09
C ILE A 49 15.09 -25.75 -4.25
N GLU A 50 14.50 -26.79 -3.65
CA GLU A 50 15.22 -27.79 -2.87
C GLU A 50 16.17 -28.65 -3.73
N SER A 51 15.80 -29.01 -4.95
CA SER A 51 16.73 -29.72 -5.85
C SER A 51 17.93 -28.85 -6.25
N TRP A 52 17.70 -27.56 -6.46
CA TRP A 52 18.78 -26.61 -6.73
C TRP A 52 19.71 -26.45 -5.52
N LYS A 53 19.17 -26.35 -4.29
CA LYS A 53 19.97 -26.33 -3.05
C LYS A 53 20.84 -27.57 -2.88
N ARG A 54 20.38 -28.73 -3.35
CA ARG A 54 21.15 -29.99 -3.37
C ARG A 54 22.18 -30.08 -4.50
N GLY A 55 22.26 -29.07 -5.37
CA GLY A 55 23.21 -29.02 -6.48
C GLY A 55 22.84 -29.89 -7.68
N GLU A 56 21.58 -30.32 -7.79
CA GLU A 56 21.14 -31.25 -8.83
C GLU A 56 21.09 -30.61 -10.23
N ASN A 57 21.15 -29.28 -10.35
CA ASN A 57 21.18 -28.50 -11.61
C ASN A 57 20.15 -28.94 -12.67
N LYS A 58 18.97 -29.42 -12.22
CA LYS A 58 17.92 -29.98 -13.08
C LYS A 58 17.08 -28.95 -13.85
N TYR A 59 17.10 -27.71 -13.39
CA TYR A 59 16.19 -26.66 -13.86
C TYR A 59 16.98 -25.44 -14.33
N THR A 60 16.43 -24.73 -15.30
CA THR A 60 17.00 -23.47 -15.79
C THR A 60 16.81 -22.33 -14.77
N ASP A 61 17.65 -21.28 -14.87
CA ASP A 61 17.51 -20.08 -14.01
C ASP A 61 16.09 -19.49 -14.07
N ALA A 62 15.46 -19.48 -15.24
CA ALA A 62 14.10 -18.96 -15.43
C ALA A 62 13.06 -19.78 -14.67
N GLU A 63 13.18 -21.11 -14.66
CA GLU A 63 12.28 -21.99 -13.91
C GLU A 63 12.44 -21.85 -12.41
N LEU A 64 13.68 -21.62 -11.93
CA LEU A 64 13.98 -21.40 -10.52
C LEU A 64 13.47 -20.04 -10.05
N TRP A 65 13.65 -18.98 -10.85
CA TRP A 65 13.05 -17.68 -10.56
C TRP A 65 11.52 -17.74 -10.55
N ASN A 66 10.91 -18.48 -11.48
CA ASN A 66 9.47 -18.67 -11.47
C ASN A 66 8.99 -19.46 -10.23
N ALA A 67 9.69 -20.52 -9.85
CA ALA A 67 9.40 -21.29 -8.63
C ALA A 67 9.49 -20.39 -7.38
N ARG A 68 10.56 -19.60 -7.25
CA ARG A 68 10.71 -18.63 -6.17
C ARG A 68 9.57 -17.60 -6.16
N ASN A 69 9.19 -17.07 -7.32
CA ASN A 69 8.10 -16.12 -7.46
C ASN A 69 6.72 -16.70 -7.08
N ILE A 70 6.52 -18.01 -7.24
CA ILE A 70 5.32 -18.72 -6.78
C ILE A 70 5.34 -18.78 -5.26
N ILE A 71 6.43 -19.27 -4.67
CA ILE A 71 6.62 -19.38 -3.21
C ILE A 71 6.42 -18.02 -2.54
N GLU A 72 7.15 -16.98 -2.97
CA GLU A 72 7.06 -15.62 -2.39
C GLU A 72 5.70 -14.93 -2.58
N SER A 73 4.87 -15.40 -3.52
CA SER A 73 3.51 -14.90 -3.71
C SER A 73 2.47 -15.63 -2.85
N MET A 74 2.78 -16.84 -2.38
CA MET A 74 1.87 -17.71 -1.65
C MET A 74 2.20 -17.77 -0.16
N GLU A 75 3.47 -17.68 0.22
CA GLU A 75 3.91 -17.76 1.62
C GLU A 75 3.93 -16.41 2.32
N HIS A 76 3.64 -16.42 3.62
CA HIS A 76 3.92 -15.30 4.48
C HIS A 76 5.44 -15.12 4.66
N PRO A 77 6.01 -13.90 4.46
CA PRO A 77 7.46 -13.70 4.52
C PRO A 77 8.11 -14.19 5.82
N GLN A 78 7.38 -14.11 6.93
CA GLN A 78 7.87 -14.38 8.28
C GLN A 78 7.54 -15.79 8.78
N THR A 79 6.31 -16.28 8.57
CA THR A 79 5.89 -17.60 9.10
C THR A 79 6.13 -18.73 8.10
N LYS A 80 6.41 -18.40 6.84
CA LYS A 80 6.52 -19.35 5.72
C LYS A 80 5.28 -20.22 5.51
N GLN A 81 4.15 -19.85 6.12
CA GLN A 81 2.89 -20.53 5.92
C GLN A 81 2.19 -19.98 4.69
N ILE A 82 1.44 -20.85 4.01
CA ILE A 82 0.66 -20.46 2.85
C ILE A 82 -0.49 -19.55 3.29
N ILE A 83 -0.54 -18.37 2.68
CA ILE A 83 -1.58 -17.38 2.88
C ILE A 83 -2.86 -17.86 2.19
N ASN A 84 -4.01 -17.65 2.85
CA ASN A 84 -5.33 -17.88 2.28
C ASN A 84 -5.45 -17.14 0.93
N PRO A 85 -5.94 -17.77 -0.16
CA PRO A 85 -6.05 -17.13 -1.47
C PRO A 85 -6.66 -15.73 -1.47
N ILE A 86 -7.69 -15.47 -0.64
CA ILE A 86 -8.38 -14.18 -0.55
C ILE A 86 -7.46 -13.08 0.03
N GLY A 87 -6.56 -13.46 0.94
CA GLY A 87 -5.62 -12.56 1.59
C GLY A 87 -4.30 -12.36 0.82
N ARG A 88 -4.09 -13.06 -0.31
CA ARG A 88 -2.87 -12.90 -1.11
C ARG A 88 -2.87 -11.55 -1.84
N MET A 89 -1.68 -10.97 -2.00
CA MET A 89 -1.49 -9.76 -2.81
C MET A 89 -2.07 -9.88 -4.23
N SER A 90 -2.03 -11.09 -4.82
CA SER A 90 -2.61 -11.40 -6.12
C SER A 90 -4.14 -11.27 -6.17
N CYS A 91 -4.83 -11.43 -5.03
CA CYS A 91 -6.29 -11.33 -4.93
C CYS A 91 -6.77 -9.89 -4.65
N PHE A 92 -5.86 -8.98 -4.28
CA PHE A 92 -6.20 -7.60 -3.93
C PHE A 92 -7.06 -6.92 -4.99
N VAL A 93 -6.60 -6.92 -6.24
CA VAL A 93 -7.34 -6.30 -7.34
C VAL A 93 -8.58 -7.12 -7.72
N PRO A 94 -8.49 -8.44 -7.95
CA PRO A 94 -9.66 -9.28 -8.26
C PRO A 94 -10.82 -9.18 -7.26
N ALA A 95 -10.54 -9.12 -5.96
CA ALA A 95 -11.56 -8.99 -4.93
C ALA A 95 -12.16 -7.58 -4.85
N ASN A 96 -11.35 -6.54 -5.11
CA ASN A 96 -11.83 -5.16 -5.09
C ASN A 96 -12.71 -4.80 -6.31
N ILE A 97 -12.54 -5.47 -7.45
CA ILE A 97 -13.37 -5.26 -8.66
C ILE A 97 -14.87 -5.42 -8.38
N PRO A 98 -15.39 -6.56 -7.88
CA PRO A 98 -16.82 -6.73 -7.62
C PRO A 98 -17.34 -5.79 -6.52
N ILE A 99 -16.50 -5.48 -5.52
CA ILE A 99 -16.85 -4.51 -4.46
C ILE A 99 -17.05 -3.12 -5.06
N GLN A 100 -16.15 -2.68 -5.92
CA GLN A 100 -16.26 -1.39 -6.62
C GLN A 100 -17.45 -1.35 -7.57
N ILE A 101 -17.71 -2.42 -8.34
CA ILE A 101 -18.89 -2.54 -9.18
C ILE A 101 -20.15 -2.38 -8.32
N GLY A 102 -20.20 -3.08 -7.19
CA GLY A 102 -21.30 -2.97 -6.23
C GLY A 102 -21.53 -1.54 -5.76
N MET A 103 -20.48 -0.86 -5.34
CA MET A 103 -20.52 0.54 -4.92
C MET A 103 -20.96 1.50 -6.03
N LEU A 104 -20.58 1.23 -7.28
CA LEU A 104 -20.93 2.07 -8.43
C LEU A 104 -22.36 1.83 -8.94
N LEU A 105 -22.84 0.59 -8.89
CA LEU A 105 -24.17 0.21 -9.38
C LEU A 105 -25.27 0.47 -8.36
N ALA A 106 -24.94 0.40 -7.07
CA ALA A 106 -25.92 0.58 -6.02
C ALA A 106 -26.38 2.05 -5.97
N PRO A 107 -27.70 2.31 -5.91
CA PRO A 107 -28.21 3.64 -5.62
C PRO A 107 -27.58 4.19 -4.33
N PRO A 108 -27.22 5.48 -4.25
CA PRO A 108 -26.52 6.07 -3.10
C PRO A 108 -27.44 6.29 -1.89
N THR A 109 -28.19 5.25 -1.50
CA THR A 109 -28.97 5.22 -0.26
C THR A 109 -28.06 4.94 0.92
N THR A 110 -28.44 5.42 2.11
CA THR A 110 -27.67 5.18 3.35
C THR A 110 -27.41 3.69 3.58
N PHE A 111 -28.41 2.85 3.35
CA PHE A 111 -28.28 1.39 3.50
C PHE A 111 -27.23 0.81 2.55
N ASN A 112 -27.28 1.15 1.26
CA ASN A 112 -26.33 0.64 0.27
C ASN A 112 -24.90 1.11 0.57
N VAL A 113 -24.75 2.37 1.00
CA VAL A 113 -23.44 2.89 1.43
C VAL A 113 -22.92 2.09 2.62
N ILE A 114 -23.73 1.85 3.65
CA ILE A 114 -23.31 1.04 4.81
C ILE A 114 -22.91 -0.38 4.38
N LEU A 115 -23.76 -1.04 3.59
CA LEU A 115 -23.53 -2.42 3.14
C LEU A 115 -22.21 -2.56 2.38
N TRP A 116 -21.98 -1.72 1.38
CA TRP A 116 -20.77 -1.83 0.56
C TRP A 116 -19.51 -1.39 1.29
N GLN A 117 -19.60 -0.40 2.19
CA GLN A 117 -18.48 -0.04 3.05
C GLN A 117 -18.12 -1.18 4.03
N TRP A 118 -19.13 -1.86 4.56
CA TRP A 118 -18.92 -3.04 5.41
C TRP A 118 -18.27 -4.20 4.64
N ILE A 119 -18.74 -4.51 3.43
CA ILE A 119 -18.11 -5.52 2.56
C ILE A 119 -16.65 -5.14 2.26
N ASN A 120 -16.40 -3.88 1.88
CA ASN A 120 -15.06 -3.38 1.60
C ASN A 120 -14.12 -3.50 2.81
N GLN A 121 -14.58 -3.10 4.00
CA GLN A 121 -13.77 -3.17 5.21
C GLN A 121 -13.59 -4.61 5.73
N SER A 122 -14.55 -5.50 5.48
CA SER A 122 -14.41 -6.94 5.75
C SER A 122 -13.28 -7.53 4.91
N TYR A 123 -13.23 -7.20 3.62
CA TYR A 123 -12.14 -7.63 2.74
C TYR A 123 -10.79 -7.06 3.20
N ASN A 124 -10.72 -5.74 3.46
CA ASN A 124 -9.49 -5.10 3.92
C ASN A 124 -9.01 -5.68 5.26
N ALA A 125 -9.90 -6.09 6.16
CA ALA A 125 -9.54 -6.75 7.41
C ALA A 125 -8.88 -8.13 7.17
N ILE A 126 -9.46 -8.96 6.30
CA ILE A 126 -8.87 -10.26 5.91
C ILE A 126 -7.50 -10.06 5.27
N PHE A 127 -7.40 -9.10 4.35
CA PHE A 127 -6.16 -8.79 3.64
C PHE A 127 -5.07 -8.30 4.59
N ASN A 128 -5.40 -7.36 5.48
CA ASN A 128 -4.45 -6.84 6.47
C ASN A 128 -4.04 -7.92 7.48
N TYR A 129 -4.97 -8.76 7.94
CA TYR A 129 -4.65 -9.87 8.84
C TYR A 129 -3.71 -10.89 8.17
N SER A 130 -3.91 -11.17 6.89
CA SER A 130 -3.11 -12.12 6.11
C SER A 130 -1.71 -11.61 5.77
N ASN A 131 -1.49 -10.30 5.78
CA ASN A 131 -0.21 -9.65 5.47
C ASN A 131 0.36 -8.89 6.69
N ARG A 132 -0.14 -9.16 7.90
CA ARG A 132 0.29 -8.48 9.12
C ARG A 132 1.70 -8.91 9.49
N ASN A 133 2.43 -8.00 10.12
CA ASN A 133 3.69 -8.38 10.75
C ASN A 133 3.41 -9.33 11.93
N THR A 134 3.92 -10.56 11.87
CA THR A 134 3.74 -11.58 12.92
C THR A 134 4.72 -11.45 14.08
N SER A 135 5.69 -10.53 14.02
CA SER A 135 6.60 -10.25 15.15
C SER A 135 5.95 -9.42 16.25
N THR A 136 4.75 -8.89 16.03
CA THR A 136 3.97 -8.15 17.02
C THR A 136 2.78 -9.00 17.42
N GLU A 137 2.71 -9.41 18.69
CA GLU A 137 1.52 -10.09 19.22
C GLU A 137 0.31 -9.17 19.05
N SER A 138 -0.53 -9.46 18.05
CA SER A 138 -1.81 -8.76 17.89
C SER A 138 -2.88 -9.62 18.53
N ASN A 139 -3.43 -9.15 19.65
CA ASN A 139 -4.57 -9.79 20.29
C ASN A 139 -5.79 -9.76 19.33
N ASN A 140 -6.61 -10.80 19.34
CA ASN A 140 -7.86 -10.84 18.58
C ASN A 140 -8.76 -9.63 18.88
N MET A 141 -8.70 -9.12 20.10
CA MET A 141 -9.43 -7.92 20.49
C MET A 141 -8.96 -6.65 19.76
N ASP A 142 -7.67 -6.54 19.45
CA ASP A 142 -7.11 -5.38 18.74
C ASP A 142 -7.47 -5.44 17.26
N ILE A 143 -7.47 -6.63 16.67
CA ILE A 143 -7.94 -6.85 15.29
C ILE A 143 -9.42 -6.49 15.17
N LEU A 144 -10.24 -6.92 16.13
CA LEU A 144 -11.67 -6.60 16.15
C LEU A 144 -11.90 -5.09 16.31
N LYS A 145 -11.20 -4.44 17.24
CA LYS A 145 -11.27 -2.98 17.43
C LYS A 145 -10.86 -2.23 16.17
N ALA A 146 -9.77 -2.64 15.52
CA ALA A 146 -9.30 -2.04 14.28
C ALA A 146 -10.35 -2.18 13.16
N TYR A 147 -10.93 -3.37 13.00
CA TYR A 147 -11.97 -3.62 12.01
C TYR A 147 -13.25 -2.80 12.24
N CYS A 148 -13.77 -2.79 13.47
CA CYS A 148 -14.96 -2.01 13.82
C CYS A 148 -14.72 -0.51 13.61
N SER A 149 -13.56 0.00 14.05
CA SER A 149 -13.19 1.41 13.90
C SER A 149 -13.06 1.79 12.42
N ALA A 150 -12.38 0.98 11.62
CA ALA A 150 -12.25 1.19 10.19
C ALA A 150 -13.61 1.22 9.49
N THR A 151 -14.51 0.30 9.86
CA THR A 151 -15.88 0.24 9.31
C THR A 151 -16.68 1.51 9.62
N VAL A 152 -16.70 1.94 10.88
CA VAL A 152 -17.42 3.16 11.29
C VAL A 152 -16.87 4.39 10.56
N VAL A 153 -15.56 4.54 10.50
CA VAL A 153 -14.91 5.67 9.81
C VAL A 153 -15.23 5.65 8.31
N SER A 154 -15.14 4.49 7.66
CA SER A 154 -15.41 4.34 6.22
C SER A 154 -16.84 4.72 5.87
N VAL A 155 -17.81 4.28 6.66
CA VAL A 155 -19.23 4.63 6.51
C VAL A 155 -19.45 6.13 6.72
N ALA A 156 -18.90 6.69 7.80
CA ALA A 156 -19.07 8.11 8.12
C ALA A 156 -18.51 9.01 7.01
N VAL A 157 -17.31 8.72 6.51
CA VAL A 157 -16.68 9.46 5.41
C VAL A 157 -17.49 9.33 4.12
N ALA A 158 -17.98 8.14 3.78
CA ALA A 158 -18.78 7.93 2.58
C ALA A 158 -20.11 8.70 2.62
N LEU A 159 -20.84 8.65 3.74
CA LEU A 159 -22.10 9.38 3.92
C LEU A 159 -21.89 10.90 3.91
N ALA A 160 -20.85 11.39 4.61
CA ALA A 160 -20.49 12.79 4.62
C ALA A 160 -20.08 13.29 3.22
N GLY A 161 -19.29 12.50 2.50
CA GLY A 161 -18.88 12.78 1.12
C GLY A 161 -20.08 12.88 0.18
N ASN A 162 -21.00 11.91 0.23
CA ASN A 162 -22.22 11.94 -0.60
C ASN A 162 -23.07 13.20 -0.31
N LYS A 163 -23.24 13.56 0.96
CA LYS A 163 -23.98 14.76 1.36
C LYS A 163 -23.28 16.04 0.88
N LEU A 164 -21.94 16.08 0.95
CA LEU A 164 -21.14 17.22 0.50
C LEU A 164 -21.20 17.40 -1.02
N VAL A 165 -21.10 16.30 -1.78
CA VAL A 165 -21.28 16.31 -3.25
C VAL A 165 -22.66 16.81 -3.63
N ALA A 166 -23.72 16.32 -2.98
CA ALA A 166 -25.08 16.76 -3.21
C ALA A 166 -25.26 18.26 -2.92
N LYS A 167 -24.67 18.76 -1.82
CA LYS A 167 -24.73 20.17 -1.44
C LYS A 167 -23.97 21.10 -2.38
N MET A 168 -22.84 20.64 -2.94
CA MET A 168 -22.00 21.45 -3.84
C MET A 168 -22.35 21.28 -5.32
N GLY A 169 -23.55 20.77 -5.63
CA GLY A 169 -24.12 20.77 -6.97
C GLY A 169 -23.73 19.58 -7.85
N GLY A 170 -22.97 18.60 -7.35
CA GLY A 170 -22.67 17.30 -8.00
C GLY A 170 -21.96 17.33 -9.35
N GLY A 171 -21.90 18.47 -10.03
CA GLY A 171 -21.41 18.65 -11.39
C GLY A 171 -20.13 19.48 -11.47
N GLY A 172 -19.33 19.22 -12.50
CA GLY A 172 -18.10 19.96 -12.78
C GLY A 172 -16.84 19.43 -12.07
N LEU A 173 -15.76 20.20 -12.21
CA LEU A 173 -14.42 19.86 -11.69
C LEU A 173 -14.42 19.68 -10.17
N LEU A 174 -15.09 20.60 -9.46
CA LEU A 174 -15.20 20.59 -8.00
C LEU A 174 -15.88 19.32 -7.50
N GLY A 175 -16.99 18.91 -8.12
CA GLY A 175 -17.72 17.67 -7.79
C GLY A 175 -16.84 16.42 -7.78
N LYS A 176 -15.91 16.34 -8.75
CA LYS A 176 -14.97 15.22 -8.93
C LYS A 176 -13.84 15.21 -7.89
N CYS A 177 -13.45 16.38 -7.39
CA CYS A 177 -12.39 16.51 -6.39
C CYS A 177 -12.89 16.28 -4.96
N ILE A 178 -14.19 16.41 -4.69
CA ILE A 178 -14.76 16.30 -3.33
C ILE A 178 -14.43 14.97 -2.64
N PRO A 179 -14.63 13.79 -3.28
CA PRO A 179 -14.33 12.53 -2.61
C PRO A 179 -12.85 12.41 -2.24
N TRP A 180 -11.96 12.80 -3.15
CA TRP A 180 -10.52 12.85 -2.89
C TRP A 180 -10.18 13.81 -1.74
N PHE A 181 -10.71 15.04 -1.78
CA PHE A 181 -10.45 16.06 -0.78
C PHE A 181 -10.91 15.62 0.62
N ALA A 182 -12.11 15.03 0.72
CA ALA A 182 -12.64 14.51 1.98
C ALA A 182 -11.72 13.43 2.57
N VAL A 183 -11.29 12.46 1.75
CA VAL A 183 -10.39 11.37 2.18
C VAL A 183 -9.01 11.90 2.56
N ALA A 184 -8.45 12.81 1.77
CA ALA A 184 -7.14 13.41 2.00
C ALA A 184 -7.12 14.22 3.32
N CYS A 185 -8.13 15.07 3.55
CA CYS A 185 -8.26 15.86 4.77
C CYS A 185 -8.50 14.97 5.99
N ALA A 186 -9.40 13.99 5.91
CA ALA A 186 -9.66 13.07 7.02
C ALA A 186 -8.42 12.25 7.38
N GLY A 187 -7.69 11.75 6.37
CA GLY A 187 -6.45 11.00 6.58
C GLY A 187 -5.33 11.84 7.18
N ALA A 188 -5.12 13.05 6.68
CA ALA A 188 -4.12 13.97 7.23
C ALA A 188 -4.47 14.37 8.69
N ALA A 189 -5.73 14.73 8.96
CA ALA A 189 -6.20 15.09 10.30
C ALA A 189 -6.04 13.92 11.28
N ASN A 190 -6.38 12.69 10.88
CA ASN A 190 -6.20 11.49 11.71
C ASN A 190 -4.73 11.30 12.12
N VAL A 191 -3.79 11.46 11.19
CA VAL A 191 -2.34 11.37 11.49
C VAL A 191 -1.92 12.43 12.49
N TYR A 192 -2.31 13.69 12.26
CA TYR A 192 -1.97 14.77 13.17
C TYR A 192 -2.54 14.53 14.57
N LEU A 193 -3.77 14.05 14.70
CA LEU A 193 -4.38 13.77 16.00
C LEU A 193 -3.69 12.60 16.72
N MET A 194 -3.42 11.50 16.02
CA MET A 194 -2.81 10.31 16.61
C MET A 194 -1.34 10.52 16.99
N ARG A 195 -0.61 11.30 16.19
CA ARG A 195 0.85 11.47 16.32
C ARG A 195 1.26 12.86 16.77
N PHE A 196 0.30 13.68 17.26
CA PHE A 196 0.59 15.04 17.74
C PHE A 196 1.71 15.04 18.80
N LYS A 197 1.72 14.02 19.67
CA LYS A 197 2.72 13.88 20.72
C LYS A 197 4.14 13.81 20.16
N GLU A 198 4.36 13.12 19.05
CA GLU A 198 5.68 13.01 18.39
C GLU A 198 6.21 14.37 17.93
N THR A 199 5.34 15.31 17.55
CA THR A 199 5.75 16.68 17.19
C THR A 199 6.21 17.48 18.43
N ARG A 200 5.71 17.13 19.62
CA ARG A 200 6.02 17.84 20.89
C ARG A 200 7.18 17.21 21.64
N THR A 201 7.22 15.88 21.73
CA THR A 201 8.25 15.12 22.48
C THR A 201 9.44 14.75 21.61
N GLY A 202 9.26 14.69 20.29
CA GLY A 202 10.24 14.18 19.35
C GLY A 202 10.25 12.66 19.26
N ILE A 203 11.03 12.18 18.30
CA ILE A 203 11.25 10.75 18.01
C ILE A 203 12.74 10.46 18.02
N THR A 204 13.09 9.20 18.23
CA THR A 204 14.48 8.74 18.20
C THR A 204 15.08 8.89 16.81
N VAL A 205 16.28 9.46 16.75
CA VAL A 205 17.13 9.48 15.56
C VAL A 205 18.26 8.47 15.72
N THR A 206 18.63 7.80 14.64
CA THR A 206 19.65 6.76 14.59
C THR A 206 20.76 7.07 13.58
N ASP A 207 21.87 6.38 13.69
CA ASP A 207 22.87 6.28 12.62
C ASP A 207 22.42 5.29 11.52
N LYS A 208 23.33 4.96 10.59
CA LYS A 208 23.06 4.02 9.49
C LYS A 208 22.97 2.58 9.98
N GLU A 209 23.69 2.28 11.06
CA GLU A 209 23.77 0.98 11.69
C GLU A 209 22.58 0.70 12.61
N GLY A 210 21.76 1.73 12.89
CA GLY A 210 20.55 1.64 13.71
C GLY A 210 20.77 1.96 15.19
N ASN A 211 21.95 2.47 15.57
CA ASN A 211 22.22 2.88 16.93
C ASN A 211 21.53 4.20 17.24
N ALA A 212 20.89 4.28 18.41
CA ALA A 212 20.19 5.49 18.84
C ALA A 212 21.18 6.62 19.17
N LEU A 213 21.00 7.76 18.48
CA LEU A 213 21.83 8.95 18.66
C LEU A 213 21.18 9.99 19.58
N GLY A 214 19.87 9.92 19.78
CA GLY A 214 19.10 10.83 20.64
C GLY A 214 17.66 11.01 20.17
N VAL A 215 16.98 12.03 20.71
CA VAL A 215 15.57 12.34 20.39
C VAL A 215 15.48 13.72 19.76
N SER A 216 14.79 13.84 18.62
CA SER A 216 14.59 15.10 17.89
C SER A 216 13.12 15.40 17.66
N LYS A 217 12.69 16.61 18.04
CA LYS A 217 11.34 17.16 17.79
C LYS A 217 11.17 17.55 16.33
N LYS A 218 12.23 18.02 15.68
CA LYS A 218 12.24 18.31 14.24
C LYS A 218 12.13 17.03 13.41
N ALA A 219 12.79 15.95 13.82
CA ALA A 219 12.57 14.63 13.22
C ALA A 219 11.11 14.18 13.42
N GLY A 220 10.55 14.32 14.62
CA GLY A 220 9.16 13.96 14.92
C GLY A 220 8.15 14.76 14.09
N THR A 221 8.34 16.07 13.99
CA THR A 221 7.50 16.94 13.15
C THR A 221 7.61 16.58 11.68
N LYS A 222 8.83 16.32 11.18
CA LYS A 222 9.04 15.89 9.80
C LYS A 222 8.39 14.53 9.53
N ALA A 223 8.49 13.58 10.46
CA ALA A 223 7.83 12.28 10.37
C ALA A 223 6.32 12.42 10.25
N VAL A 224 5.68 13.16 11.16
CA VAL A 224 4.23 13.40 11.13
C VAL A 224 3.80 14.10 9.84
N ASN A 225 4.54 15.10 9.37
CA ASN A 225 4.22 15.81 8.14
C ASN A 225 4.33 14.90 6.90
N LEU A 226 5.38 14.08 6.82
CA LEU A 226 5.57 13.12 5.73
C LEU A 226 4.46 12.05 5.74
N THR A 227 4.08 11.56 6.91
CA THR A 227 2.96 10.61 7.05
C THR A 227 1.61 11.28 6.73
N ALA A 228 1.39 12.54 7.10
CA ALA A 228 0.18 13.26 6.69
C ALA A 228 0.14 13.44 5.17
N LEU A 229 1.28 13.75 4.55
CA LEU A 229 1.41 13.88 3.10
C LEU A 229 1.15 12.55 2.39
N THR A 230 1.56 11.40 2.95
CA THR A 230 1.24 10.09 2.35
C THR A 230 -0.28 9.84 2.33
N ARG A 231 -1.02 10.30 3.35
CA ARG A 231 -2.49 10.22 3.37
C ARG A 231 -3.18 11.09 2.33
N VAL A 232 -2.48 12.06 1.75
CA VAL A 232 -2.96 12.88 0.61
C VAL A 232 -2.53 12.26 -0.72
N ILE A 233 -1.27 11.82 -0.83
CA ILE A 233 -0.70 11.30 -2.09
C ILE A 233 -1.30 9.94 -2.44
N LEU A 234 -1.40 9.00 -1.48
CA LEU A 234 -1.84 7.63 -1.75
C LEU A 234 -3.24 7.54 -2.38
N PRO A 235 -4.26 8.30 -1.92
CA PRO A 235 -5.58 8.26 -2.54
C PRO A 235 -5.67 9.04 -3.87
N THR A 236 -4.70 9.91 -4.18
CA THR A 236 -4.73 10.78 -5.37
C THR A 236 -4.89 9.99 -6.67
N PRO A 237 -4.01 9.04 -7.01
CA PRO A 237 -4.13 8.32 -8.28
C PRO A 237 -5.37 7.41 -8.34
N VAL A 238 -5.95 7.02 -7.21
CA VAL A 238 -7.10 6.12 -7.16
C VAL A 238 -8.43 6.88 -7.20
N LEU A 239 -8.51 8.06 -6.58
CA LEU A 239 -9.76 8.83 -6.46
C LEU A 239 -9.83 10.00 -7.43
N LEU A 240 -8.69 10.61 -7.76
CA LEU A 240 -8.65 11.82 -8.57
C LEU A 240 -8.48 11.50 -10.05
N LEU A 241 -7.58 10.58 -10.43
CA LEU A 241 -7.30 10.27 -11.85
C LEU A 241 -8.48 9.66 -12.62
N PRO A 242 -9.24 8.66 -12.09
CA PRO A 242 -10.25 7.99 -12.91
C PRO A 242 -11.31 8.92 -13.51
N PRO A 243 -11.91 9.86 -12.75
CA PRO A 243 -12.87 10.82 -13.34
C PRO A 243 -12.31 11.59 -14.55
N PHE A 244 -11.05 12.04 -14.50
CA PHE A 244 -10.42 12.80 -15.59
C PHE A 244 -10.12 11.94 -16.81
N ILE A 245 -9.61 10.73 -16.59
CA ILE A 245 -9.34 9.79 -17.69
C ILE A 245 -10.65 9.45 -18.39
N ILE A 246 -11.72 9.18 -17.63
CA ILE A 246 -13.04 8.86 -18.19
C ILE A 246 -13.60 10.04 -18.98
N ASP A 247 -13.50 11.27 -18.49
CA ASP A 247 -13.91 12.44 -19.26
C ASP A 247 -13.11 12.59 -20.57
N GLY A 248 -11.80 12.37 -20.50
CA GLY A 248 -10.92 12.38 -21.67
C GLY A 248 -11.36 11.35 -22.71
N LEU A 249 -11.58 10.11 -22.28
CA LEU A 249 -12.10 9.02 -23.11
C LEU A 249 -13.46 9.36 -23.73
N LYS A 250 -14.36 10.00 -22.97
CA LYS A 250 -15.66 10.46 -23.48
C LYS A 250 -15.50 11.55 -24.55
N LYS A 251 -14.59 12.51 -24.36
CA LYS A 251 -14.32 13.57 -25.33
C LYS A 251 -13.78 13.04 -26.67
N ILE A 252 -12.97 11.98 -26.63
CA ILE A 252 -12.44 11.33 -27.84
C ILE A 252 -13.36 10.22 -28.40
N HIS A 253 -14.59 10.09 -27.88
CA HIS A 253 -15.58 9.08 -28.30
C HIS A 253 -15.10 7.62 -28.19
N CYS A 254 -14.15 7.33 -27.29
CA CYS A 254 -13.65 5.97 -27.04
C CYS A 254 -14.43 5.23 -25.94
N VAL A 255 -15.55 5.78 -25.46
CA VAL A 255 -16.42 5.13 -24.47
C VAL A 255 -17.60 4.47 -25.17
N PRO A 256 -17.82 3.16 -25.02
CA PRO A 256 -18.97 2.49 -25.61
C PRO A 256 -20.29 3.11 -25.13
N SER A 257 -21.22 3.30 -26.06
CA SER A 257 -22.54 3.86 -25.76
C SER A 257 -23.34 2.97 -24.79
N GLY A 258 -24.18 3.61 -23.97
CA GLY A 258 -25.08 2.92 -23.03
C GLY A 258 -24.57 2.81 -21.59
N LYS A 259 -25.44 2.33 -20.70
CA LYS A 259 -25.19 2.22 -19.25
C LYS A 259 -24.00 1.29 -18.96
N TRP A 260 -23.99 0.10 -19.55
CA TRP A 260 -22.96 -0.92 -19.35
C TRP A 260 -21.59 -0.51 -19.91
N GLY A 261 -21.55 0.16 -21.06
CA GLY A 261 -20.31 0.72 -21.62
C GLY A 261 -19.63 1.68 -20.64
N ASN A 262 -20.39 2.61 -20.06
CA ASN A 262 -19.88 3.54 -19.05
C ASN A 262 -19.37 2.85 -17.78
N ILE A 263 -20.11 1.84 -17.29
CA ILE A 263 -19.70 1.07 -16.10
C ILE A 263 -18.41 0.29 -16.37
N ILE A 264 -18.30 -0.36 -17.53
CA ILE A 264 -17.11 -1.12 -17.92
C ILE A 264 -15.91 -0.18 -18.04
N THR A 265 -16.07 0.98 -18.69
CA THR A 265 -14.99 1.98 -18.76
C THR A 265 -14.59 2.47 -17.38
N GLN A 266 -15.54 2.79 -16.51
CA GLN A 266 -15.26 3.18 -15.12
C GLN A 266 -14.46 2.10 -14.40
N LEU A 267 -14.88 0.84 -14.52
CA LEU A 267 -14.23 -0.29 -13.90
C LEU A 267 -12.80 -0.49 -14.41
N VAL A 268 -12.61 -0.48 -15.72
CA VAL A 268 -11.29 -0.66 -16.35
C VAL A 268 -10.34 0.46 -15.92
N VAL A 269 -10.80 1.72 -15.96
CA VAL A 269 -9.96 2.87 -15.58
C VAL A 269 -9.64 2.84 -14.08
N CYS A 270 -10.63 2.62 -13.21
CA CYS A 270 -10.40 2.51 -11.75
C CYS A 270 -9.48 1.34 -11.42
N THR A 271 -9.65 0.19 -12.07
CA THR A 271 -8.81 -1.00 -11.88
C THR A 271 -7.39 -0.74 -12.36
N ALA A 272 -7.21 -0.13 -13.53
CA ALA A 272 -5.89 0.22 -14.06
C ALA A 272 -5.17 1.25 -13.18
N CYS A 273 -5.90 2.26 -12.68
CA CYS A 273 -5.37 3.21 -11.72
C CYS A 273 -4.97 2.54 -10.42
N LEU A 274 -5.81 1.65 -9.86
CA LEU A 274 -5.49 0.91 -8.64
C LEU A 274 -4.28 -0.02 -8.82
N TRP A 275 -4.26 -0.81 -9.90
CA TRP A 275 -3.21 -1.78 -10.18
C TRP A 275 -1.88 -1.12 -10.52
N GLY A 276 -1.88 -0.03 -11.29
CA GLY A 276 -0.69 0.72 -11.64
C GLY A 276 -0.18 1.59 -10.49
N ALA A 277 -1.09 2.30 -9.80
CA ALA A 277 -0.68 3.24 -8.77
C ALA A 277 -0.28 2.58 -7.46
N MET A 278 -0.85 1.42 -7.09
CA MET A 278 -0.55 0.79 -5.80
C MET A 278 0.93 0.38 -5.67
N PRO A 279 1.58 -0.29 -6.64
CA PRO A 279 3.02 -0.56 -6.60
C PRO A 279 3.86 0.73 -6.62
N LEU A 280 3.47 1.73 -7.41
CA LEU A 280 4.18 3.02 -7.50
C LEU A 280 4.13 3.79 -6.17
N ALA A 281 2.96 3.78 -5.52
CA ALA A 281 2.67 4.40 -4.26
C ALA A 281 3.43 3.75 -3.10
N ILE A 282 3.42 2.42 -3.02
CA ILE A 282 4.17 1.67 -2.00
C ILE A 282 5.68 1.90 -2.18
N ALA A 283 6.18 1.90 -3.42
CA ALA A 283 7.60 2.08 -3.69
C ALA A 283 8.13 3.50 -3.37
N ALA A 284 7.25 4.52 -3.40
CA ALA A 284 7.60 5.93 -3.21
C ALA A 284 7.94 6.27 -1.76
N PHE A 285 7.66 5.36 -0.84
CA PHE A 285 7.60 5.65 0.57
C PHE A 285 8.43 4.65 1.37
N THR A 286 9.69 5.00 1.65
CA THR A 286 10.57 4.22 2.54
C THR A 286 10.25 4.55 4.00
N ALA A 287 10.22 3.54 4.87
CA ALA A 287 9.94 3.71 6.31
C ALA A 287 11.01 4.58 7.00
N ILE A 288 12.29 4.35 6.66
CA ILE A 288 13.41 5.14 7.16
C ILE A 288 13.65 6.35 6.26
N GLN A 289 13.80 7.52 6.87
CA GLN A 289 14.03 8.79 6.18
C GLN A 289 15.27 9.50 6.72
N PRO A 290 16.11 10.08 5.85
CA PRO A 290 17.25 10.87 6.28
C PRO A 290 16.83 12.28 6.75
N LEU A 291 17.58 12.82 7.70
CA LEU A 291 17.53 14.19 8.17
C LEU A 291 18.95 14.74 8.28
N ALA A 292 19.26 15.80 7.55
CA ALA A 292 20.55 16.47 7.66
C ALA A 292 20.82 16.94 9.09
N VAL A 293 22.03 16.71 9.60
CA VAL A 293 22.44 17.12 10.95
C VAL A 293 22.29 18.63 11.16
N SER A 294 22.50 19.42 10.11
CA SER A 294 22.29 20.87 10.11
C SER A 294 20.85 21.29 10.42
N LYS A 295 19.88 20.41 10.18
CA LYS A 295 18.46 20.65 10.45
C LYS A 295 18.03 20.23 11.84
N LEU A 296 18.88 19.57 12.65
CA LEU A 296 18.56 19.18 14.02
C LEU A 296 18.48 20.37 14.98
N GLU A 297 18.06 20.10 16.21
CA GLU A 297 18.13 21.04 17.33
C GLU A 297 19.59 21.35 17.69
N PRO A 298 19.92 22.59 18.11
CA PRO A 298 21.28 22.97 18.47
C PRO A 298 21.90 22.08 19.55
N ASP A 299 21.10 21.71 20.56
CA ASP A 299 21.57 20.89 21.69
C ASP A 299 21.96 19.48 21.23
N LEU A 300 21.13 18.86 20.38
CA LEU A 300 21.40 17.53 19.83
C LEU A 300 22.58 17.56 18.86
N ARG A 301 22.72 18.63 18.08
CA ARG A 301 23.87 18.82 17.20
C ARG A 301 25.17 18.95 17.99
N ALA A 302 25.18 19.72 19.08
CA ALA A 302 26.35 19.85 19.95
C ALA A 302 26.71 18.52 20.63
N GLN A 303 25.73 17.68 20.96
CA GLN A 303 25.96 16.32 21.46
C GLN A 303 26.61 15.42 20.40
N LEU A 304 26.12 15.46 19.16
CA LEU A 304 26.66 14.70 18.03
C LEU A 304 28.09 15.14 17.68
N GLU A 305 28.38 16.44 17.72
CA GLU A 305 29.72 16.98 17.51
C GLU A 305 30.68 16.49 18.61
N LYS A 306 30.22 16.41 19.87
CA LYS A 306 31.02 15.88 21.00
C LYS A 306 31.22 14.36 20.95
N SER A 307 30.28 13.60 20.41
CA SER A 307 30.41 12.15 20.26
C SER A 307 31.28 11.74 19.05
N GLY A 308 31.73 12.71 18.24
CA GLY A 308 32.52 12.46 17.04
C GLY A 308 31.69 11.94 15.86
N TYR A 309 30.38 12.20 15.85
CA TYR A 309 29.51 11.80 14.74
C TYR A 309 29.79 12.64 13.50
N ASN A 310 30.40 12.02 12.48
CA ASN A 310 30.89 12.70 11.28
C ASN A 310 29.94 12.60 10.06
N ASP A 311 28.83 11.88 10.20
CA ASP A 311 27.91 11.65 9.10
C ASP A 311 27.02 12.87 8.84
N ALA A 312 26.74 13.14 7.55
CA ALA A 312 25.97 14.32 7.15
C ALA A 312 24.47 14.24 7.49
N ASN A 313 23.94 13.02 7.70
CA ASN A 313 22.54 12.77 7.96
C ASN A 313 22.36 11.79 9.12
N VAL A 314 21.41 12.08 9.99
CA VAL A 314 20.81 11.07 10.89
C VAL A 314 19.57 10.48 10.23
N TYR A 315 19.12 9.34 10.72
CA TYR A 315 17.96 8.60 10.20
C TYR A 315 16.86 8.54 11.24
N PHE A 316 15.61 8.51 10.79
CA PHE A 316 14.47 8.31 11.68
C PHE A 316 13.43 7.43 10.99
N ASP A 317 12.73 6.63 11.80
CA ASP A 317 11.56 5.90 11.34
C ASP A 317 10.38 6.86 11.26
N ARG A 318 9.85 7.04 10.04
CA ARG A 318 8.70 7.91 9.83
C ARG A 318 7.38 7.20 10.20
N GLY A 319 7.34 5.88 10.30
CA GLY A 319 6.12 5.07 10.35
C GLY A 319 5.43 4.87 8.98
N VAL A 320 4.39 4.03 8.96
CA VAL A 320 3.62 3.70 7.73
C VAL A 320 2.58 4.75 7.38
#